data_AF-A0A422HH97-F1
#
_entry.id   AF-A0A422HH97-F1
#
_cell.length_a   1.000
_cell.length_b   1.000
_cell.length_c   1.000
_cell.angle_alpha   90.00
_cell.angle_beta   90.00
_cell.angle_gamma   90.00
#
_symmetry.space_group_name_H-M   'P 1'
#
loop_
_entity.id
_entity.type
_entity.pdbx_description
1 polymer ?
#
loop_
_entity_poly.entity_id
_entity_poly.type
_entity_poly.pdbx_seq_one_letter_code
_entity_poly.pdbx_strand_id
1 'polypeptide(L)'
;MSSDRLAIIAASQQGITTGLRLKQELAACGTTEVALFSPRAGAESTRIGSITEWTAEEFHNWDALVYIGALGICVRAVAPVLQSKKSDPAVINCDERGRFVQSVLSGHYGGANDLARRVSRMLGAQPVITTSSDVQGLWPLDILGRDEGWGIEYRAGLGGRSLTDAQAAFVNHEPTVLLLDVRDELTERLERTCPDFVTVAYRYEDVDVESCSLLLAVTPFLYEPPVQAVFYRPRVLCVGLGSEKGIDPERFVGSFLHRLREKRLSYRSVTSLATVDFKLQEPAFQALATQLGIPLQGFEAQALEAVGGAPNPSETVFRKVGIHSVSEAASALLAGHEEWIVEKQKAAFEDVEKGQPRHFTFAVSLRQDALRRGHISIVGAGPGDPGLVTVRGRELIEAADLVLYAGSLVPEKLTEYAHAGALVRSSASMSLEEQFELMKRFCLRGKQVVRLHTGDPCIYGAIQEQIAWFEAHGMPYDIVPGVSSFQAAAAALNSQFTVPEKVQTIILTRGNGRTPVPEKERLRDLARARATMCIFLSAEWADQVQRELEEEYPPTTPVAVCYRLSWDDQQVWRGELGSLAAMVRESGKTRTVLLVVGEAIGARQNRSKLYDPHFTHGFRCSSREE
;
A
#
# COMPACT_ATOMS: atom_id res chain seq x y z
N MET A 1 -8.08 13.99 4.56
CA MET A 1 -9.25 13.57 5.37
C MET A 1 -9.63 14.75 6.23
N SER A 2 -10.68 15.46 5.81
CA SER A 2 -11.22 16.65 6.47
C SER A 2 -11.77 16.25 7.84
N SER A 3 -11.84 17.19 8.78
CA SER A 3 -12.46 17.03 10.10
C SER A 3 -13.84 16.37 10.03
N ASP A 4 -13.97 15.10 10.40
CA ASP A 4 -15.25 14.40 10.45
C ASP A 4 -16.08 14.93 11.63
N ARG A 5 -17.11 15.74 11.34
CA ARG A 5 -18.12 16.16 12.33
C ARG A 5 -19.24 15.13 12.36
N LEU A 6 -19.41 14.46 13.49
CA LEU A 6 -20.40 13.40 13.68
C LEU A 6 -21.41 13.75 14.79
N ALA A 7 -22.70 13.73 14.44
CA ALA A 7 -23.78 13.87 15.40
C ALA A 7 -24.36 12.50 15.78
N ILE A 8 -24.45 12.23 17.09
CA ILE A 8 -25.18 11.09 17.64
C ILE A 8 -26.52 11.59 18.17
N ILE A 9 -27.62 10.99 17.75
CA ILE A 9 -28.98 11.41 18.14
C ILE A 9 -29.68 10.27 18.86
N ALA A 10 -29.85 10.36 20.17
CA ALA A 10 -30.44 9.31 21.00
C ALA A 10 -31.91 9.60 21.34
N ALA A 11 -32.81 8.64 21.07
CA ALA A 11 -34.24 8.80 21.33
C ALA A 11 -34.71 8.35 22.73
N SER A 12 -33.89 7.57 23.45
CA SER A 12 -34.22 6.98 24.77
C SER A 12 -33.07 7.13 25.76
N GLN A 13 -33.33 6.86 27.06
CA GLN A 13 -32.27 6.87 28.08
C GLN A 13 -31.20 5.81 27.81
N GLN A 14 -31.63 4.61 27.42
CA GLN A 14 -30.73 3.54 27.00
C GLN A 14 -29.92 3.96 25.77
N GLY A 15 -30.55 4.65 24.83
CA GLY A 15 -29.88 5.20 23.66
C GLY A 15 -28.82 6.24 24.02
N ILE A 16 -29.05 7.08 25.04
CA ILE A 16 -28.03 8.01 25.55
C ILE A 16 -26.81 7.22 26.08
N THR A 17 -27.03 6.16 26.87
CA THR A 17 -25.93 5.32 27.38
C THR A 17 -25.11 4.71 26.24
N THR A 18 -25.77 4.13 25.23
CA THR A 18 -25.09 3.59 24.04
C THR A 18 -24.37 4.69 23.26
N GLY A 19 -24.99 5.87 23.12
CA GLY A 19 -24.39 7.03 22.46
C GLY A 19 -23.17 7.59 23.17
N LEU A 20 -23.15 7.58 24.51
CA LEU A 20 -21.99 7.99 25.30
C LEU A 20 -20.82 7.04 25.13
N ARG A 21 -21.07 5.72 25.18
CA ARG A 21 -20.05 4.73 24.88
C ARG A 21 -19.48 4.94 23.48
N LEU A 22 -20.35 5.11 22.49
CA LEU A 22 -19.93 5.35 21.11
C LEU A 22 -19.12 6.65 20.97
N LYS A 23 -19.55 7.73 21.61
CA LYS A 23 -18.83 9.02 21.64
C LYS A 23 -17.41 8.86 22.19
N GLN A 24 -17.25 8.13 23.30
CA GLN A 24 -15.95 7.87 23.92
C GLN A 24 -15.03 7.06 23.00
N GLU A 25 -15.54 5.99 22.39
CA GLU A 25 -14.76 5.16 21.45
C GLU A 25 -14.36 5.93 20.18
N LEU A 26 -15.28 6.72 19.61
CA LEU A 26 -14.99 7.56 18.43
C LEU A 26 -13.93 8.63 18.76
N ALA A 27 -14.02 9.26 19.92
CA ALA A 27 -13.03 10.23 20.37
C ALA A 27 -11.66 9.58 20.62
N ALA A 28 -11.62 8.40 21.25
CA ALA A 28 -10.38 7.64 21.45
C ALA A 28 -9.72 7.21 20.14
N CYS A 29 -10.51 6.99 19.09
CA CYS A 29 -10.04 6.66 17.73
C CYS A 29 -9.69 7.90 16.88
N GLY A 30 -9.65 9.11 17.46
CA GLY A 30 -9.21 10.33 16.78
C GLY A 30 -10.27 11.06 15.94
N THR A 31 -11.56 10.74 16.08
CA THR A 31 -12.61 11.56 15.46
C THR A 31 -12.68 12.92 16.17
N THR A 32 -12.53 14.00 15.41
CA THR A 32 -12.24 15.34 15.92
C THR A 32 -13.45 16.03 16.58
N GLU A 33 -14.66 15.81 16.08
CA GLU A 33 -15.86 16.48 16.60
C GLU A 33 -17.04 15.51 16.67
N VAL A 34 -17.33 15.01 17.88
CA VAL A 34 -18.46 14.10 18.14
C VAL A 34 -19.37 14.70 19.20
N ALA A 35 -20.61 14.96 18.84
CA ALA A 35 -21.63 15.50 19.74
C ALA A 35 -22.79 14.53 19.92
N LEU A 36 -23.35 14.47 21.13
CA LEU A 36 -24.50 13.64 21.47
C LEU A 36 -25.70 14.53 21.77
N PHE A 37 -26.81 14.32 21.07
CA PHE A 37 -28.06 15.07 21.19
C PHE A 37 -29.20 14.16 21.62
N SER A 38 -30.11 14.66 22.46
CA SER A 38 -31.29 13.92 22.89
C SER A 38 -32.43 14.83 23.34
N PRO A 39 -33.71 14.50 23.08
CA PRO A 39 -34.84 15.19 23.69
C PRO A 39 -35.01 14.85 25.18
N ARG A 40 -34.30 13.82 25.67
CA ARG A 40 -34.26 13.42 27.07
C ARG A 40 -33.06 14.07 27.76
N ALA A 41 -33.17 14.28 29.06
CA ALA A 41 -32.04 14.74 29.86
C ALA A 41 -31.07 13.57 30.10
N GLY A 42 -29.77 13.80 29.91
CA GLY A 42 -28.73 12.80 30.09
C GLY A 42 -27.37 13.45 30.34
N ALA A 43 -26.47 12.71 31.00
CA ALA A 43 -25.10 13.15 31.22
C ALA A 43 -24.39 13.34 29.85
N GLU A 44 -23.66 14.45 29.68
CA GLU A 44 -22.85 14.76 28.49
C GLU A 44 -23.58 14.74 27.13
N SER A 45 -24.93 14.76 27.14
CA SER A 45 -25.78 14.96 25.97
C SER A 45 -26.35 16.38 25.93
N THR A 46 -26.32 17.03 24.78
CA THR A 46 -27.00 18.29 24.52
C THR A 46 -28.50 18.06 24.39
N ARG A 47 -29.30 18.76 25.20
CA ARG A 47 -30.76 18.66 25.16
C ARG A 47 -31.30 19.37 23.93
N ILE A 48 -32.13 18.66 23.15
CA ILE A 48 -32.86 19.20 22.00
C ILE A 48 -34.36 19.19 22.25
N GLY A 49 -35.14 19.97 21.50
CA GLY A 49 -36.61 19.96 21.61
C GLY A 49 -37.22 18.70 20.99
N SER A 50 -36.95 18.50 19.70
CA SER A 50 -37.43 17.38 18.91
C SER A 50 -36.31 16.88 17.99
N ILE A 51 -36.24 15.56 17.80
CA ILE A 51 -35.30 14.96 16.85
C ILE A 51 -35.59 15.44 15.42
N THR A 52 -36.86 15.56 15.04
CA THR A 52 -37.26 15.97 13.69
C THR A 52 -36.92 17.44 13.42
N GLU A 53 -37.21 18.33 14.37
CA GLU A 53 -36.91 19.77 14.22
C GLU A 53 -35.40 20.00 14.18
N TRP A 54 -34.66 19.38 15.11
CA TRP A 54 -33.20 19.45 15.13
C TRP A 54 -32.58 18.90 13.85
N THR A 55 -33.09 17.77 13.34
CA THR A 55 -32.64 17.23 12.05
C THR A 55 -32.91 18.23 10.94
N ALA A 56 -34.09 18.86 10.91
CA ALA A 56 -34.40 19.83 9.86
C ALA A 56 -33.45 21.03 9.82
N GLU A 57 -32.95 21.45 10.98
CA GLU A 57 -32.03 22.59 11.13
C GLU A 57 -30.57 22.19 10.88
N GLU A 58 -30.14 21.03 11.37
CA GLU A 58 -28.73 20.66 11.47
C GLU A 58 -28.27 19.65 10.41
N PHE A 59 -29.17 19.04 9.64
CA PHE A 59 -28.83 17.89 8.76
C PHE A 59 -27.59 18.12 7.89
N HIS A 60 -27.47 19.28 7.25
CA HIS A 60 -26.34 19.60 6.37
C HIS A 60 -25.13 20.22 7.08
N ASN A 61 -25.20 20.41 8.40
CA ASN A 61 -24.09 20.94 9.21
C ASN A 61 -23.16 19.85 9.74
N TRP A 62 -23.48 18.58 9.52
CA TRP A 62 -22.70 17.42 9.97
C TRP A 62 -22.30 16.56 8.79
N ASP A 63 -21.13 15.95 8.85
CA ASP A 63 -20.66 15.03 7.79
C ASP A 63 -21.35 13.66 7.92
N ALA A 64 -21.73 13.29 9.15
CA ALA A 64 -22.46 12.07 9.43
C ALA A 64 -23.41 12.18 10.64
N LEU A 65 -24.52 11.45 10.57
CA LEU A 65 -25.53 11.35 11.63
C LEU A 65 -25.74 9.88 12.05
N VAL A 66 -25.72 9.63 13.35
CA VAL A 66 -25.93 8.32 13.98
C VAL A 66 -27.17 8.39 14.86
N TYR A 67 -28.29 7.87 14.37
CA TYR A 67 -29.52 7.77 15.15
C TYR A 67 -29.48 6.53 16.04
N ILE A 68 -29.73 6.69 17.34
CA ILE A 68 -29.84 5.59 18.31
C ILE A 68 -31.29 5.49 18.78
N GLY A 69 -31.99 4.48 18.27
CA GLY A 69 -33.40 4.25 18.54
C GLY A 69 -34.09 3.44 17.44
N ALA A 70 -35.42 3.54 17.38
CA ALA A 70 -36.19 2.89 16.33
C ALA A 70 -35.91 3.52 14.96
N LEU A 71 -35.62 2.68 13.95
CA LEU A 71 -35.36 3.12 12.57
C LEU A 71 -36.46 4.04 12.02
N GLY A 72 -37.72 3.82 12.41
CA GLY A 72 -38.83 4.67 11.99
C GLY A 72 -38.71 6.14 12.44
N ILE A 73 -38.02 6.42 13.55
CA ILE A 73 -37.72 7.80 13.98
C ILE A 73 -36.69 8.42 13.04
N CYS A 74 -35.59 7.70 12.79
CA CYS A 74 -34.54 8.12 11.86
C CYS A 74 -35.12 8.46 10.48
N VAL A 75 -35.86 7.53 9.86
CA VAL A 75 -36.45 7.71 8.53
C VAL A 75 -37.39 8.92 8.48
N ARG A 76 -38.27 9.09 9.47
CA ARG A 76 -39.20 10.24 9.51
C ARG A 76 -38.48 11.57 9.72
N ALA A 77 -37.37 11.58 10.44
CA ALA A 77 -36.60 12.79 10.70
C ALA A 77 -35.83 13.25 9.44
N VAL A 78 -35.24 12.31 8.69
CA VAL A 78 -34.42 12.65 7.51
C VAL A 78 -35.23 12.85 6.23
N ALA A 79 -36.36 12.15 6.06
CA ALA A 79 -37.14 12.19 4.81
C ALA A 79 -37.51 13.61 4.32
N PRO A 80 -37.88 14.58 5.18
CA PRO A 80 -38.23 15.93 4.72
C PRO A 80 -37.05 16.78 4.23
N VAL A 81 -35.80 16.39 4.52
CA VAL A 81 -34.60 17.21 4.24
C VAL A 81 -33.65 16.60 3.21
N LEU A 82 -34.02 15.46 2.61
CA LEU A 82 -33.21 14.82 1.59
C LEU A 82 -33.13 15.69 0.33
N GLN A 83 -31.92 15.86 -0.21
CA GLN A 83 -31.70 16.60 -1.45
C GLN A 83 -31.13 15.71 -2.55
N SER A 84 -30.00 15.04 -2.27
CA SER A 84 -29.30 14.22 -3.25
C SER A 84 -28.28 13.31 -2.59
N LYS A 85 -28.12 12.09 -3.12
CA LYS A 85 -27.11 11.12 -2.69
C LYS A 85 -25.65 11.62 -2.73
N LYS A 86 -25.38 12.74 -3.42
CA LYS A 86 -24.05 13.34 -3.55
C LYS A 86 -23.77 14.44 -2.52
N SER A 87 -24.80 15.06 -1.96
CA SER A 87 -24.71 16.18 -1.02
C SER A 87 -25.22 15.84 0.37
N ASP A 88 -26.09 14.84 0.48
CA ASP A 88 -26.65 14.42 1.76
C ASP A 88 -25.60 13.66 2.58
N PRO A 89 -25.49 13.93 3.89
CA PRO A 89 -24.50 13.30 4.78
C PRO A 89 -24.74 11.79 4.92
N ALA A 90 -23.74 11.08 5.45
CA ALA A 90 -23.95 9.70 5.88
C ALA A 90 -24.98 9.63 7.00
N VAL A 91 -25.98 8.77 6.84
CA VAL A 91 -26.93 8.47 7.93
C VAL A 91 -26.91 6.99 8.24
N ILE A 92 -26.68 6.67 9.50
CA ILE A 92 -26.83 5.31 10.04
C ILE A 92 -27.83 5.30 11.20
N ASN A 93 -28.46 4.16 11.42
CA ASN A 93 -29.33 3.92 12.56
C ASN A 93 -28.81 2.73 13.39
N CYS A 94 -28.81 2.87 14.70
CA CYS A 94 -28.45 1.85 15.66
C CYS A 94 -29.64 1.61 16.59
N ASP A 95 -29.97 0.36 16.92
CA ASP A 95 -30.93 0.13 18.00
C ASP A 95 -30.34 0.50 19.36
N GLU A 96 -31.19 0.76 20.36
CA GLU A 96 -30.75 1.25 21.66
C GLU A 96 -29.82 0.29 22.43
N ARG A 97 -29.82 -1.00 22.10
CA ARG A 97 -28.91 -2.01 22.70
C ARG A 97 -27.63 -2.22 21.90
N GLY A 98 -27.47 -1.55 20.76
CA GLY A 98 -26.29 -1.71 19.92
C GLY A 98 -26.16 -3.10 19.30
N ARG A 99 -27.28 -3.75 18.94
CA ARG A 99 -27.26 -5.08 18.31
C ARG A 99 -27.08 -5.00 16.80
N PHE A 100 -27.68 -4.01 16.16
CA PHE A 100 -27.67 -3.81 14.73
C PHE A 100 -27.34 -2.35 14.41
N VAL A 101 -26.51 -2.14 13.39
CA VAL A 101 -26.23 -0.81 12.83
C VAL A 101 -26.55 -0.82 11.34
N GLN A 102 -27.58 -0.08 10.96
CA GLN A 102 -28.12 -0.02 9.60
C GLN A 102 -27.54 1.18 8.87
N SER A 103 -27.06 0.97 7.64
CA SER A 103 -26.85 2.04 6.68
C SER A 103 -28.21 2.52 6.15
N VAL A 104 -28.52 3.82 6.28
CA VAL A 104 -29.84 4.37 5.96
C VAL A 104 -29.79 5.27 4.72
N LEU A 105 -28.80 6.17 4.64
CA LEU A 105 -28.69 7.15 3.55
C LEU A 105 -27.24 7.35 3.13
N SER A 106 -27.02 7.62 1.84
CA SER A 106 -25.70 7.94 1.29
C SER A 106 -24.66 6.83 1.52
N GLY A 107 -25.06 5.57 1.26
CA GLY A 107 -24.27 4.35 1.50
C GLY A 107 -22.82 4.43 1.00
N HIS A 108 -22.62 4.64 -0.30
CA HIS A 108 -21.30 4.80 -0.91
C HIS A 108 -20.82 6.25 -0.84
N TYR A 109 -21.56 7.18 -1.44
CA TYR A 109 -21.08 8.55 -1.61
C TYR A 109 -20.87 9.33 -0.31
N GLY A 110 -21.75 9.15 0.68
CA GLY A 110 -21.59 9.78 2.00
C GLY A 110 -20.80 8.93 2.99
N GLY A 111 -20.48 7.67 2.65
CA GLY A 111 -19.72 6.77 3.50
C GLY A 111 -20.54 6.06 4.59
N ALA A 112 -21.87 6.02 4.49
CA ALA A 112 -22.70 5.39 5.52
C ALA A 112 -22.48 3.88 5.65
N ASN A 113 -22.12 3.18 4.57
CA ASN A 113 -21.79 1.75 4.64
C ASN A 113 -20.53 1.52 5.49
N ASP A 114 -19.49 2.32 5.29
CA ASP A 114 -18.24 2.19 6.07
C ASP A 114 -18.40 2.68 7.50
N LEU A 115 -19.17 3.75 7.71
CA LEU A 115 -19.55 4.20 9.04
C LEU A 115 -20.33 3.11 9.79
N ALA A 116 -21.30 2.45 9.14
CA ALA A 116 -22.04 1.35 9.74
C ALA A 116 -21.13 0.19 10.16
N ARG A 117 -20.14 -0.19 9.33
CA ARG A 117 -19.12 -1.20 9.67
C ARG A 117 -18.25 -0.76 10.83
N ARG A 118 -17.79 0.50 10.84
CA ARG A 118 -16.95 1.07 11.89
C ARG A 118 -17.67 1.10 13.23
N VAL A 119 -18.88 1.65 13.28
CA VAL A 119 -19.71 1.72 14.49
C VAL A 119 -20.12 0.34 14.97
N SER A 120 -20.39 -0.60 14.05
CA SER A 120 -20.67 -2.00 14.42
C SER A 120 -19.51 -2.64 15.17
N ARG A 121 -18.26 -2.47 14.71
CA ARG A 121 -17.07 -3.01 15.38
C ARG A 121 -16.88 -2.41 16.78
N MET A 122 -17.13 -1.12 16.95
CA MET A 122 -17.01 -0.43 18.24
C MET A 122 -18.06 -0.91 19.25
N LEU A 123 -19.28 -1.18 18.80
CA LEU A 123 -20.38 -1.62 19.66
C LEU A 123 -20.45 -3.14 19.85
N GLY A 124 -19.76 -3.93 19.02
CA GLY A 124 -19.96 -5.37 18.92
C GLY A 124 -21.28 -5.74 18.24
N ALA A 125 -21.78 -4.87 17.35
CA ALA A 125 -23.05 -5.01 16.64
C ALA A 125 -22.87 -5.72 15.29
N GLN A 126 -24.01 -6.13 14.69
CA GLN A 126 -24.06 -6.60 13.31
C GLN A 126 -24.36 -5.43 12.35
N PRO A 127 -23.51 -5.17 11.33
CA PRO A 127 -23.84 -4.19 10.30
C PRO A 127 -24.95 -4.71 9.38
N VAL A 128 -25.88 -3.83 9.02
CA VAL A 128 -26.96 -4.10 8.05
C VAL A 128 -26.75 -3.18 6.85
N ILE A 129 -26.16 -3.73 5.80
CA ILE A 129 -25.87 -3.05 4.53
C ILE A 129 -26.59 -3.82 3.43
N THR A 130 -27.41 -3.10 2.65
CA THR A 130 -28.33 -3.71 1.68
C THR A 130 -28.02 -3.32 0.24
N THR A 131 -26.99 -2.52 0.00
CA THR A 131 -26.58 -2.14 -1.35
C THR A 131 -26.11 -3.38 -2.13
N SER A 132 -26.61 -3.58 -3.35
CA SER A 132 -26.39 -4.83 -4.10
C SER A 132 -24.92 -5.17 -4.30
N SER A 133 -24.09 -4.17 -4.62
CA SER A 133 -22.64 -4.38 -4.76
C SER A 133 -22.01 -4.86 -3.45
N ASP A 134 -22.34 -4.26 -2.30
CA ASP A 134 -21.82 -4.70 -0.99
C ASP A 134 -22.30 -6.10 -0.61
N VAL A 135 -23.56 -6.44 -0.90
CA VAL A 135 -24.12 -7.78 -0.63
C VAL A 135 -23.40 -8.85 -1.44
N GLN A 136 -22.99 -8.51 -2.66
CA GLN A 136 -22.27 -9.41 -3.56
C GLN A 136 -20.74 -9.36 -3.41
N GLY A 137 -20.21 -8.45 -2.58
CA GLY A 137 -18.76 -8.22 -2.47
C GLY A 137 -18.13 -7.58 -3.71
N LEU A 138 -18.91 -6.91 -4.56
CA LEU A 138 -18.48 -6.23 -5.78
C LEU A 138 -18.05 -4.78 -5.51
N TRP A 139 -17.19 -4.26 -6.38
CA TRP A 139 -16.72 -2.88 -6.30
C TRP A 139 -17.86 -1.85 -6.48
N PRO A 140 -17.92 -0.81 -5.64
CA PRO A 140 -18.84 0.30 -5.84
C PRO A 140 -18.30 1.25 -6.93
N LEU A 141 -18.72 1.02 -8.19
CA LEU A 141 -18.13 1.67 -9.37
C LEU A 141 -18.18 3.21 -9.37
N ASP A 142 -19.11 3.83 -8.65
CA ASP A 142 -19.29 5.28 -8.61
C ASP A 142 -18.38 6.00 -7.60
N ILE A 143 -17.73 5.25 -6.71
CA ILE A 143 -16.78 5.79 -5.73
C ILE A 143 -15.39 5.16 -5.85
N LEU A 144 -15.21 4.20 -6.75
CA LEU A 144 -13.94 3.52 -6.96
C LEU A 144 -12.85 4.52 -7.35
N GLY A 145 -11.73 4.51 -6.60
CA GLY A 145 -10.60 5.44 -6.78
C GLY A 145 -10.75 6.80 -6.12
N ARG A 146 -11.83 7.04 -5.37
CA ARG A 146 -12.05 8.34 -4.72
C ARG A 146 -10.95 8.72 -3.75
N ASP A 147 -10.55 7.80 -2.88
CA ASP A 147 -9.57 8.06 -1.82
C ASP A 147 -8.18 8.29 -2.40
N GLU A 148 -7.94 7.73 -3.58
CA GLU A 148 -6.76 7.86 -4.42
C GLU A 148 -6.84 9.08 -5.36
N GLY A 149 -7.91 9.87 -5.27
CA GLY A 149 -8.11 11.11 -6.04
C GLY A 149 -8.39 10.91 -7.52
N TRP A 150 -8.84 9.72 -7.93
CA TRP A 150 -9.19 9.41 -9.31
C TRP A 150 -10.41 10.20 -9.77
N GLY A 151 -10.33 10.80 -10.95
CA GLY A 151 -11.50 11.35 -11.62
C GLY A 151 -12.34 10.24 -12.24
N ILE A 152 -13.67 10.34 -12.17
CA ILE A 152 -14.58 9.38 -12.84
C ILE A 152 -15.26 10.04 -14.04
N GLU A 153 -15.27 9.35 -15.17
CA GLU A 153 -15.96 9.75 -16.38
C GLU A 153 -16.77 8.57 -16.92
N TYR A 154 -18.06 8.79 -17.16
CA TYR A 154 -18.89 7.81 -17.84
C TYR A 154 -18.97 8.14 -19.33
N ARG A 155 -18.81 7.13 -20.17
CA ARG A 155 -19.05 7.22 -21.60
C ARG A 155 -20.17 6.26 -21.97
N ALA A 156 -21.23 6.83 -22.56
CA ALA A 156 -22.29 6.04 -23.16
C ALA A 156 -21.74 5.29 -24.38
N GLY A 157 -22.12 4.04 -24.53
CA GLY A 157 -21.87 3.19 -25.68
C GLY A 157 -23.10 2.33 -25.96
N LEU A 158 -22.93 1.28 -26.75
CA LEU A 158 -24.01 0.31 -26.96
C LEU A 158 -24.45 -0.28 -25.61
N GLY A 159 -25.77 -0.26 -25.35
CA GLY A 159 -26.37 -0.85 -24.15
C GLY A 159 -26.44 0.04 -22.90
N GLY A 160 -25.78 1.19 -22.85
CA GLY A 160 -25.73 2.03 -21.64
C GLY A 160 -26.04 3.51 -21.86
N ARG A 161 -26.78 4.14 -20.94
CA ARG A 161 -27.14 5.58 -20.99
C ARG A 161 -26.57 6.38 -19.82
N SER A 162 -26.25 5.73 -18.72
CA SER A 162 -25.84 6.36 -17.48
C SER A 162 -24.86 5.49 -16.68
N LEU A 163 -24.15 6.10 -15.74
CA LEU A 163 -23.33 5.37 -14.77
C LEU A 163 -24.15 4.34 -13.97
N THR A 164 -25.44 4.59 -13.76
CA THR A 164 -26.33 3.64 -13.09
C THR A 164 -26.62 2.40 -13.95
N ASP A 165 -26.65 2.54 -15.28
CA ASP A 165 -26.76 1.38 -16.18
C ASP A 165 -25.47 0.54 -16.13
N ALA A 166 -24.30 1.18 -16.09
CA ALA A 166 -23.03 0.46 -15.91
C ALA A 166 -22.96 -0.27 -14.56
N GLN A 167 -23.43 0.36 -13.47
CA GLN A 167 -23.54 -0.29 -12.17
C GLN A 167 -24.49 -1.49 -12.21
N ALA A 168 -25.62 -1.37 -12.91
CA ALA A 168 -26.58 -2.47 -13.07
C ALA A 168 -25.96 -3.64 -13.87
N ALA A 169 -25.30 -3.36 -14.99
CA ALA A 169 -24.60 -4.37 -15.80
C ALA A 169 -23.56 -5.14 -14.97
N PHE A 170 -22.75 -4.41 -14.19
CA PHE A 170 -21.73 -5.01 -13.32
C PHE A 170 -22.33 -5.89 -12.21
N VAL A 171 -23.39 -5.42 -11.56
CA VAL A 171 -24.11 -6.15 -10.51
C VAL A 171 -24.86 -7.38 -11.05
N ASN A 172 -25.21 -7.37 -12.35
CA ASN A 172 -25.81 -8.50 -13.06
C ASN A 172 -24.76 -9.45 -13.67
N HIS A 173 -23.48 -9.23 -13.39
CA HIS A 173 -22.34 -10.03 -13.88
C HIS A 173 -22.27 -10.10 -15.41
N GLU A 174 -22.68 -9.02 -16.08
CA GLU A 174 -22.48 -8.92 -17.53
C GLU A 174 -20.99 -8.95 -17.88
N PRO A 175 -20.61 -9.50 -19.04
CA PRO A 175 -19.21 -9.57 -19.47
C PRO A 175 -18.51 -8.23 -19.34
N THR A 176 -17.53 -8.16 -18.44
CA THR A 176 -16.86 -6.92 -18.07
C THR A 176 -15.37 -7.07 -18.30
N VAL A 177 -14.75 -6.08 -18.95
CA VAL A 177 -13.30 -5.99 -19.06
C VAL A 177 -12.79 -4.89 -18.15
N LEU A 178 -11.79 -5.19 -17.33
CA LEU A 178 -11.03 -4.21 -16.55
C LEU A 178 -9.70 -3.94 -17.25
N LEU A 179 -9.57 -2.75 -17.84
CA LEU A 179 -8.30 -2.26 -18.38
C LEU A 179 -7.50 -1.55 -17.28
N LEU A 180 -6.30 -2.04 -17.03
CA LEU A 180 -5.30 -1.45 -16.14
C LEU A 180 -4.02 -1.18 -16.93
N ASP A 181 -3.97 -0.10 -17.71
CA ASP A 181 -2.77 0.24 -18.52
C ASP A 181 -1.73 1.07 -17.76
N VAL A 182 -2.04 1.46 -16.53
CA VAL A 182 -1.16 2.09 -15.55
C VAL A 182 -1.19 1.32 -14.23
N ARG A 183 -0.22 1.60 -13.36
CA ARG A 183 -0.10 1.02 -12.02
C ARG A 183 -0.26 2.08 -10.93
N ASP A 184 -0.90 1.72 -9.85
CA ASP A 184 -0.85 2.37 -8.54
C ASP A 184 -1.31 1.38 -7.46
N GLU A 185 -1.31 1.80 -6.20
CA GLU A 185 -1.72 0.95 -5.06
C GLU A 185 -3.14 0.36 -5.21
N LEU A 186 -4.08 1.12 -5.81
CA LEU A 186 -5.44 0.65 -6.03
C LEU A 186 -5.53 -0.33 -7.18
N THR A 187 -4.82 -0.12 -8.29
CA THR A 187 -4.82 -1.10 -9.39
C THR A 187 -4.34 -2.48 -8.94
N GLU A 188 -3.33 -2.57 -8.06
CA GLU A 188 -2.90 -3.84 -7.45
C GLU A 188 -4.02 -4.49 -6.62
N ARG A 189 -4.80 -3.69 -5.89
CA ARG A 189 -5.97 -4.18 -5.14
C ARG A 189 -7.08 -4.64 -6.08
N LEU A 190 -7.31 -3.96 -7.20
CA LEU A 190 -8.31 -4.35 -8.20
C LEU A 190 -7.96 -5.67 -8.87
N GLU A 191 -6.70 -5.91 -9.22
CA GLU A 191 -6.28 -7.21 -9.76
C GLU A 191 -6.54 -8.35 -8.78
N ARG A 192 -6.21 -8.14 -7.51
CA ARG A 192 -6.37 -9.15 -6.45
C ARG A 192 -7.83 -9.42 -6.09
N THR A 193 -8.66 -8.39 -6.14
CA THR A 193 -10.09 -8.48 -5.78
C THR A 193 -11.00 -8.58 -7.00
N CYS A 194 -10.42 -8.89 -8.16
CA CYS A 194 -11.13 -8.97 -9.43
C CYS A 194 -12.23 -10.04 -9.36
N PRO A 195 -13.51 -9.68 -9.55
CA PRO A 195 -14.57 -10.67 -9.61
C PRO A 195 -14.34 -11.65 -10.75
N ASP A 196 -14.73 -12.92 -10.57
CA ASP A 196 -14.46 -13.99 -11.53
C ASP A 196 -15.05 -13.77 -12.94
N PHE A 197 -16.09 -12.95 -13.06
CA PHE A 197 -16.70 -12.58 -14.35
C PHE A 197 -16.00 -11.42 -15.08
N VAL A 198 -14.99 -10.81 -14.45
CA VAL A 198 -14.24 -9.68 -14.99
C VAL A 198 -12.93 -10.17 -15.58
N THR A 199 -12.72 -9.87 -16.86
CA THR A 199 -11.45 -10.16 -17.54
C THR A 199 -10.51 -8.97 -17.42
N VAL A 200 -9.27 -9.17 -16.98
CA VAL A 200 -8.28 -8.10 -16.87
C VAL A 200 -7.47 -7.98 -18.16
N ALA A 201 -7.34 -6.76 -18.67
CA ALA A 201 -6.47 -6.41 -19.79
C ALA A 201 -5.45 -5.34 -19.35
N TYR A 202 -4.25 -5.39 -19.92
CA TYR A 202 -3.16 -4.47 -19.60
C TYR A 202 -2.82 -3.50 -20.73
N ARG A 203 -3.42 -3.74 -21.89
CA ARG A 203 -3.35 -2.89 -23.07
C ARG A 203 -4.73 -2.78 -23.65
N TYR A 204 -5.07 -1.59 -24.15
CA TYR A 204 -6.36 -1.37 -24.77
C TYR A 204 -6.56 -2.28 -26.00
N GLU A 205 -5.49 -2.62 -26.71
CA GLU A 205 -5.56 -3.51 -27.88
C GLU A 205 -5.93 -4.96 -27.54
N ASP A 206 -5.74 -5.38 -26.28
CA ASP A 206 -6.07 -6.72 -25.81
C ASP A 206 -7.53 -6.80 -25.30
N VAL A 207 -8.27 -5.68 -25.30
CA VAL A 207 -9.68 -5.63 -24.91
C VAL A 207 -10.54 -6.19 -26.04
N ASP A 208 -11.15 -7.35 -25.82
CA ASP A 208 -12.17 -7.89 -26.71
C ASP A 208 -13.48 -7.10 -26.56
N VAL A 209 -13.62 -6.06 -27.37
CA VAL A 209 -14.80 -5.19 -27.39
C VAL A 209 -16.06 -5.86 -27.94
N GLU A 210 -15.95 -7.01 -28.62
CA GLU A 210 -17.10 -7.71 -29.19
C GLU A 210 -17.82 -8.57 -28.16
N SER A 211 -17.08 -9.18 -27.24
CA SER A 211 -17.64 -10.00 -26.15
C SER A 211 -17.88 -9.24 -24.85
N CYS A 212 -17.50 -7.96 -24.80
CA CYS A 212 -17.61 -7.09 -23.63
C CYS A 212 -18.92 -6.27 -23.64
N SER A 213 -19.65 -6.25 -22.51
CA SER A 213 -20.80 -5.36 -22.29
C SER A 213 -20.42 -4.08 -21.56
N LEU A 214 -19.35 -4.11 -20.76
CA LEU A 214 -18.91 -3.01 -19.92
C LEU A 214 -17.37 -2.94 -19.83
N LEU A 215 -16.80 -1.79 -20.21
CA LEU A 215 -15.38 -1.51 -20.00
C LEU A 215 -15.19 -0.67 -18.72
N LEU A 216 -14.47 -1.21 -17.75
CA LEU A 216 -13.88 -0.44 -16.65
C LEU A 216 -12.43 -0.12 -17.03
N ALA A 217 -12.05 1.15 -17.10
CA ALA A 217 -10.71 1.53 -17.56
C ALA A 217 -10.02 2.48 -16.60
N VAL A 218 -8.97 2.02 -15.94
CA VAL A 218 -8.05 2.86 -15.16
C VAL A 218 -6.94 3.31 -16.09
N THR A 219 -7.06 4.53 -16.62
CA THR A 219 -6.20 4.98 -17.72
C THR A 219 -6.12 6.51 -17.84
N PRO A 220 -4.94 7.07 -18.16
CA PRO A 220 -4.81 8.47 -18.53
C PRO A 220 -5.28 8.76 -19.97
N PHE A 221 -5.53 7.73 -20.78
CA PHE A 221 -5.81 7.86 -22.20
C PHE A 221 -7.30 8.02 -22.52
N LEU A 222 -7.59 8.82 -23.55
CA LEU A 222 -8.94 9.06 -24.05
C LEU A 222 -9.28 8.02 -25.11
N TYR A 223 -9.96 6.95 -24.68
CA TYR A 223 -10.47 5.90 -25.58
C TYR A 223 -11.93 6.12 -25.97
N GLU A 224 -12.30 5.54 -27.11
CA GLU A 224 -13.63 5.62 -27.69
C GLU A 224 -14.20 4.22 -27.94
N PRO A 225 -14.40 3.40 -26.88
CA PRO A 225 -14.95 2.06 -27.04
C PRO A 225 -16.39 2.11 -27.59
N PRO A 226 -16.81 1.11 -28.37
CA PRO A 226 -18.19 1.01 -28.87
C PRO A 226 -19.18 0.63 -27.75
N VAL A 227 -18.69 0.03 -26.66
CA VAL A 227 -19.46 -0.40 -25.48
C VAL A 227 -19.51 0.71 -24.42
N GLN A 228 -20.46 0.63 -23.48
CA GLN A 228 -20.46 1.56 -22.36
C GLN A 228 -19.18 1.41 -21.52
N ALA A 229 -18.66 2.53 -21.02
CA ALA A 229 -17.40 2.53 -20.28
C ALA A 229 -17.42 3.47 -19.08
N VAL A 230 -16.78 3.02 -18.00
CA VAL A 230 -16.44 3.85 -16.84
C VAL A 230 -14.93 4.05 -16.84
N PHE A 231 -14.51 5.30 -17.07
CA PHE A 231 -13.10 5.68 -17.02
C PHE A 231 -12.76 6.24 -15.65
N TYR A 232 -11.74 5.66 -15.05
CA TYR A 232 -11.07 6.13 -13.86
C TYR A 232 -9.75 6.82 -14.26
N ARG A 233 -9.56 8.05 -13.80
CA ARG A 233 -8.47 8.96 -14.18
C ARG A 233 -7.49 9.09 -13.02
N PRO A 234 -6.52 8.18 -12.90
CA PRO A 234 -5.46 8.33 -11.90
C PRO A 234 -4.58 9.54 -12.25
N ARG A 235 -4.05 10.22 -11.22
CA ARG A 235 -3.20 11.42 -11.34
C ARG A 235 -1.75 10.99 -11.61
N VAL A 236 -1.43 10.70 -12.86
CA VAL A 236 -0.16 10.05 -13.25
C VAL A 236 0.65 10.78 -14.33
N LEU A 237 0.11 11.84 -14.94
CA LEU A 237 0.77 12.58 -16.02
C LEU A 237 1.58 13.76 -15.47
N CYS A 238 2.88 13.74 -15.73
CA CYS A 238 3.84 14.80 -15.43
C CYS A 238 4.06 15.64 -16.70
N VAL A 239 3.76 16.94 -16.63
CA VAL A 239 3.82 17.83 -17.80
C VAL A 239 4.93 18.85 -17.65
N GLY A 240 5.84 18.90 -18.61
CA GLY A 240 6.85 19.93 -18.70
C GLY A 240 6.46 21.01 -19.71
N LEU A 241 6.68 22.27 -19.37
CA LEU A 241 6.20 23.45 -20.08
C LEU A 241 7.34 24.38 -20.47
N GLY A 242 7.28 24.91 -21.69
CA GLY A 242 8.17 25.95 -22.21
C GLY A 242 7.39 26.97 -23.02
N SER A 243 7.85 28.22 -23.06
CA SER A 243 7.17 29.30 -23.79
C SER A 243 8.07 30.47 -24.09
N GLU A 244 7.65 31.35 -25.01
CA GLU A 244 8.10 32.73 -25.03
C GLU A 244 7.60 33.47 -23.77
N LYS A 245 8.25 34.58 -23.38
CA LYS A 245 7.86 35.34 -22.18
C LYS A 245 6.64 36.21 -22.48
N GLY A 246 5.62 36.18 -21.62
CA GLY A 246 4.44 37.05 -21.75
C GLY A 246 3.40 36.52 -22.73
N ILE A 247 3.24 35.19 -22.81
CA ILE A 247 2.14 34.60 -23.57
C ILE A 247 0.82 34.85 -22.85
N ASP A 248 -0.22 35.13 -23.64
CA ASP A 248 -1.58 35.28 -23.16
C ASP A 248 -2.06 34.03 -22.39
N PRO A 249 -2.42 34.15 -21.09
CA PRO A 249 -2.79 33.00 -20.27
C PRO A 249 -4.02 32.24 -20.75
N GLU A 250 -5.08 32.94 -21.16
CA GLU A 250 -6.34 32.29 -21.56
C GLU A 250 -6.16 31.48 -22.85
N ARG A 251 -5.49 32.07 -23.86
CA ARG A 251 -5.15 31.39 -25.12
C ARG A 251 -4.24 30.19 -24.87
N PHE A 252 -3.26 30.32 -23.97
CA PHE A 252 -2.38 29.20 -23.60
C PHE A 252 -3.17 28.05 -23.00
N VAL A 253 -4.01 28.28 -21.99
CA VAL A 253 -4.72 27.19 -21.32
C VAL A 253 -5.66 26.49 -22.29
N GLY A 254 -6.44 27.23 -23.08
CA GLY A 254 -7.34 26.65 -24.08
C GLY A 254 -6.59 25.79 -25.12
N SER A 255 -5.48 26.31 -25.66
CA SER A 255 -4.66 25.60 -26.66
C SER A 255 -3.94 24.39 -26.08
N PHE A 256 -3.41 24.48 -24.86
CA PHE A 256 -2.77 23.36 -24.18
C PHE A 256 -3.77 22.21 -23.95
N LEU A 257 -4.95 22.50 -23.38
CA LEU A 257 -5.97 21.47 -23.11
C LEU A 257 -6.48 20.83 -24.40
N HIS A 258 -6.65 21.61 -25.46
CA HIS A 258 -7.01 21.10 -26.78
C HIS A 258 -5.94 20.13 -27.32
N ARG A 259 -4.67 20.53 -27.30
CA ARG A 259 -3.57 19.71 -27.81
C ARG A 259 -3.30 18.47 -26.97
N LEU A 260 -3.50 18.54 -25.66
CA LEU A 260 -3.43 17.37 -24.79
C LEU A 260 -4.50 16.33 -25.17
N ARG A 261 -5.72 16.81 -25.48
CA ARG A 261 -6.81 15.97 -25.99
C ARG A 261 -6.51 15.39 -27.38
N GLU A 262 -5.88 16.13 -28.29
CA GLU A 262 -5.43 15.61 -29.59
C GLU A 262 -4.43 14.45 -29.43
N LYS A 263 -3.60 14.48 -28.37
CA LYS A 263 -2.72 13.37 -27.99
C LYS A 263 -3.42 12.25 -27.22
N ARG A 264 -4.76 12.28 -27.18
CA ARG A 264 -5.61 11.31 -26.47
C ARG A 264 -5.26 11.21 -24.99
N LEU A 265 -4.92 12.31 -24.34
CA LEU A 265 -4.64 12.35 -22.90
C LEU A 265 -5.70 13.16 -22.15
N SER A 266 -6.14 12.63 -21.01
CA SER A 266 -7.08 13.34 -20.14
C SER A 266 -6.34 14.32 -19.25
N TYR A 267 -6.76 15.59 -19.25
CA TYR A 267 -6.25 16.60 -18.33
C TYR A 267 -6.52 16.23 -16.85
N ARG A 268 -7.54 15.40 -16.59
CA ARG A 268 -7.85 14.91 -15.24
C ARG A 268 -6.78 13.98 -14.67
N SER A 269 -5.94 13.42 -15.52
CA SER A 269 -4.81 12.59 -15.12
C SER A 269 -3.51 13.36 -14.93
N VAL A 270 -3.50 14.68 -15.12
CA VAL A 270 -2.32 15.52 -14.80
C VAL A 270 -2.15 15.57 -13.29
N THR A 271 -0.92 15.32 -12.82
CA THR A 271 -0.53 15.33 -11.40
C THR A 271 0.41 16.47 -11.03
N SER A 272 1.19 16.96 -11.99
CA SER A 272 2.20 18.00 -11.75
C SER A 272 2.56 18.71 -13.05
N LEU A 273 2.89 19.99 -12.91
CA LEU A 273 3.41 20.82 -13.99
C LEU A 273 4.84 21.24 -13.62
N ALA A 274 5.74 21.34 -14.59
CA ALA A 274 7.07 21.89 -14.35
C ALA A 274 7.60 22.73 -15.50
N THR A 275 8.52 23.62 -15.17
CA THR A 275 9.27 24.44 -16.12
C THR A 275 10.64 24.78 -15.55
N VAL A 276 11.40 25.64 -16.23
CA VAL A 276 12.65 26.20 -15.71
C VAL A 276 12.36 27.30 -14.68
N ASP A 277 13.16 27.40 -13.61
CA ASP A 277 12.90 28.27 -12.45
C ASP A 277 12.55 29.72 -12.79
N PHE A 278 13.29 30.34 -13.70
CA PHE A 278 13.03 31.73 -14.08
C PHE A 278 11.70 31.93 -14.82
N LYS A 279 11.01 30.84 -15.21
CA LYS A 279 9.66 30.81 -15.78
C LYS A 279 8.59 30.32 -14.81
N LEU A 280 8.94 30.03 -13.57
CA LEU A 280 7.99 29.61 -12.55
C LEU A 280 6.85 30.64 -12.37
N GLN A 281 7.16 31.93 -12.50
CA GLN A 281 6.20 33.03 -12.39
C GLN A 281 5.56 33.45 -13.72
N GLU A 282 5.67 32.64 -14.79
CA GLU A 282 5.02 32.93 -16.07
C GLU A 282 3.48 32.89 -15.89
N PRO A 283 2.75 34.00 -16.16
CA PRO A 283 1.30 34.07 -15.92
C PRO A 283 0.50 32.96 -16.60
N ALA A 284 0.90 32.53 -17.80
CA ALA A 284 0.26 31.44 -18.52
C ALA A 284 0.37 30.09 -17.78
N PHE A 285 1.51 29.81 -17.15
CA PHE A 285 1.71 28.56 -16.42
C PHE A 285 1.00 28.57 -15.06
N GLN A 286 1.01 29.73 -14.38
CA GLN A 286 0.26 29.93 -13.14
C GLN A 286 -1.26 29.81 -13.37
N ALA A 287 -1.77 30.34 -14.49
CA ALA A 287 -3.17 30.19 -14.87
C ALA A 287 -3.55 28.73 -15.09
N LEU A 288 -2.71 27.94 -15.79
CA LEU A 288 -2.94 26.51 -15.98
C LEU A 288 -2.92 25.75 -14.65
N ALA A 289 -1.92 26.01 -13.80
CA ALA A 289 -1.80 25.38 -12.49
C ALA A 289 -3.04 25.65 -11.62
N THR A 290 -3.51 26.90 -11.60
CA THR A 290 -4.71 27.32 -10.88
C THR A 290 -5.96 26.67 -11.44
N GLN A 291 -6.15 26.67 -12.77
CA GLN A 291 -7.32 26.08 -13.41
C GLN A 291 -7.42 24.56 -13.18
N LEU A 292 -6.28 23.87 -13.12
CA LEU A 292 -6.25 22.42 -12.88
C LEU A 292 -6.24 22.05 -11.39
N GLY A 293 -5.89 23.00 -10.50
CA GLY A 293 -5.68 22.74 -9.08
C GLY A 293 -4.44 21.86 -8.81
N ILE A 294 -3.36 22.06 -9.58
CA ILE A 294 -2.18 21.20 -9.61
C ILE A 294 -0.91 22.02 -9.33
N PRO A 295 0.08 21.47 -8.58
CA PRO A 295 1.34 22.17 -8.34
C PRO A 295 2.15 22.44 -9.61
N LEU A 296 2.77 23.62 -9.68
CA LEU A 296 3.77 24.00 -10.68
C LEU A 296 5.14 24.10 -10.00
N GLN A 297 6.12 23.38 -10.53
CA GLN A 297 7.50 23.36 -10.04
C GLN A 297 8.47 24.02 -11.03
N GLY A 298 9.45 24.74 -10.50
CA GLY A 298 10.61 25.19 -11.25
C GLY A 298 11.77 24.22 -11.05
N PHE A 299 12.58 24.04 -12.09
CA PHE A 299 13.88 23.38 -12.01
C PHE A 299 15.01 24.31 -12.43
N GLU A 300 16.16 24.14 -11.77
CA GLU A 300 17.38 24.83 -12.14
C GLU A 300 17.86 24.39 -13.52
N ALA A 301 18.49 25.31 -14.26
CA ALA A 301 19.00 25.05 -15.60
C ALA A 301 19.95 23.85 -15.66
N GLN A 302 20.80 23.70 -14.63
CA GLN A 302 21.74 22.58 -14.53
C GLN A 302 21.04 21.23 -14.38
N ALA A 303 19.94 21.17 -13.61
CA ALA A 303 19.18 19.94 -13.44
C ALA A 303 18.48 19.54 -14.75
N LEU A 304 17.93 20.51 -15.49
CA LEU A 304 17.32 20.26 -16.80
C LEU A 304 18.33 19.79 -17.83
N GLU A 305 19.52 20.39 -17.86
CA GLU A 305 20.59 20.03 -18.79
C GLU A 305 21.20 18.65 -18.47
N ALA A 306 21.14 18.20 -17.21
CA ALA A 306 21.58 16.86 -16.82
C ALA A 306 20.70 15.73 -17.39
N VAL A 307 19.50 16.04 -17.88
CA VAL A 307 18.62 15.08 -18.57
C VAL A 307 19.14 14.85 -19.99
N GLY A 308 19.99 13.84 -20.15
CA GLY A 308 20.73 13.59 -21.39
C GLY A 308 19.90 12.95 -22.51
N GLY A 309 18.83 12.23 -22.17
CA GLY A 309 18.01 11.46 -23.11
C GLY A 309 16.90 12.24 -23.81
N ALA A 310 16.83 13.57 -23.66
CA ALA A 310 15.79 14.38 -24.29
C ALA A 310 15.80 14.20 -25.83
N PRO A 311 14.70 13.74 -26.47
CA PRO A 311 14.72 13.31 -27.87
C PRO A 311 14.81 14.49 -28.84
N ASN A 312 14.44 15.70 -28.41
CA ASN A 312 14.42 16.88 -29.27
C ASN A 312 15.22 18.04 -28.65
N PRO A 313 16.56 17.98 -28.57
CA PRO A 313 17.37 19.12 -28.12
C PRO A 313 17.24 20.32 -29.07
N SER A 314 17.42 21.54 -28.56
CA SER A 314 17.30 22.78 -29.35
C SER A 314 18.46 23.75 -29.11
N GLU A 315 19.33 23.85 -30.10
CA GLU A 315 20.41 24.85 -30.17
C GLU A 315 19.91 26.30 -30.00
N THR A 316 18.75 26.62 -30.57
CA THR A 316 18.14 27.94 -30.42
C THR A 316 17.74 28.24 -28.97
N VAL A 317 17.29 27.23 -28.22
CA VAL A 317 16.97 27.38 -26.80
C VAL A 317 18.27 27.45 -25.99
N PHE A 318 19.24 26.59 -26.29
CA PHE A 318 20.55 26.61 -25.64
C PHE A 318 21.24 27.97 -25.73
N ARG A 319 21.28 28.58 -26.91
CA ARG A 319 21.84 29.93 -27.09
C ARG A 319 21.12 31.02 -26.29
N LYS A 320 19.83 30.83 -25.97
CA LYS A 320 19.02 31.83 -25.26
C LYS A 320 19.06 31.66 -23.74
N VAL A 321 19.04 30.42 -23.26
CA VAL A 321 18.84 30.13 -21.83
C VAL A 321 19.83 29.11 -21.26
N GLY A 322 20.78 28.62 -22.06
CA GLY A 322 21.82 27.67 -21.63
C GLY A 322 21.36 26.23 -21.48
N ILE A 323 20.16 25.88 -21.98
CA ILE A 323 19.54 24.55 -21.81
C ILE A 323 19.06 24.03 -23.16
N HIS A 324 19.33 22.77 -23.49
CA HIS A 324 18.91 22.16 -24.76
C HIS A 324 17.42 21.80 -24.80
N SER A 325 16.83 21.39 -23.68
CA SER A 325 15.40 21.06 -23.60
C SER A 325 14.80 21.51 -22.26
N VAL A 326 13.69 22.26 -22.31
CA VAL A 326 12.96 22.67 -21.11
C VAL A 326 11.78 21.74 -20.86
N SER A 327 10.87 21.60 -21.83
CA SER A 327 9.64 20.81 -21.62
C SER A 327 9.92 19.32 -21.40
N GLU A 328 10.80 18.70 -22.18
CA GLU A 328 11.07 17.25 -22.04
C GLU A 328 11.83 16.97 -20.75
N ALA A 329 12.90 17.74 -20.49
CA ALA A 329 13.67 17.61 -19.25
C ALA A 329 12.81 17.86 -18.00
N ALA A 330 11.96 18.89 -18.00
CA ALA A 330 11.09 19.17 -16.87
C ALA A 330 10.05 18.06 -16.63
N SER A 331 9.45 17.50 -17.69
CA SER A 331 8.55 16.34 -17.53
C SER A 331 9.27 15.10 -17.01
N ALA A 332 10.50 14.85 -17.46
CA ALA A 332 11.31 13.70 -17.04
C ALA A 332 11.74 13.79 -15.58
N LEU A 333 12.18 14.98 -15.13
CA LEU A 333 12.52 15.22 -13.72
C LEU A 333 11.31 15.04 -12.80
N LEU A 334 10.12 15.50 -13.21
CA LEU A 334 8.88 15.23 -12.47
C LEU A 334 8.52 13.74 -12.44
N ALA A 335 8.76 13.03 -13.54
CA ALA A 335 8.42 11.62 -13.70
C ALA A 335 9.39 10.68 -12.95
N GLY A 336 10.64 11.10 -12.75
CA GLY A 336 11.71 10.28 -12.19
C GLY A 336 12.42 9.39 -13.23
N HIS A 337 12.13 9.56 -14.53
CA HIS A 337 12.76 8.80 -15.61
C HIS A 337 12.73 9.56 -16.95
N GLU A 338 13.59 9.15 -17.89
CA GLU A 338 13.76 9.78 -19.21
C GLU A 338 12.95 9.05 -20.31
N GLU A 339 11.64 8.89 -20.10
CA GLU A 339 10.73 8.38 -21.14
C GLU A 339 9.50 9.30 -21.27
N TRP A 340 9.06 9.51 -22.52
CA TRP A 340 7.97 10.43 -22.85
C TRP A 340 6.86 9.69 -23.56
N ILE A 341 5.64 9.82 -23.05
CA ILE A 341 4.43 9.39 -23.78
C ILE A 341 4.05 10.40 -24.86
N VAL A 342 4.45 11.66 -24.68
CA VAL A 342 4.34 12.74 -25.66
C VAL A 342 5.65 13.52 -25.65
N GLU A 343 6.45 13.33 -26.70
CA GLU A 343 7.63 14.16 -26.97
C GLU A 343 7.25 15.62 -27.20
N LYS A 344 8.24 16.52 -27.24
CA LYS A 344 8.03 17.96 -27.37
C LYS A 344 7.08 18.32 -28.52
N GLN A 345 5.93 18.85 -28.15
CA GLN A 345 5.00 19.50 -29.05
C GLN A 345 5.31 20.99 -29.12
N LYS A 346 5.41 21.54 -30.33
CA LYS A 346 5.55 22.99 -30.56
C LYS A 346 4.23 23.55 -31.05
N ALA A 347 3.76 24.60 -30.40
CA ALA A 347 2.52 25.28 -30.73
C ALA A 347 2.76 26.78 -30.95
N ALA A 348 2.00 27.37 -31.87
CA ALA A 348 2.00 28.80 -32.14
C ALA A 348 0.56 29.30 -32.29
N PHE A 349 0.28 30.53 -31.85
CA PHE A 349 -0.99 31.20 -32.15
C PHE A 349 -0.89 31.93 -33.49
N GLU A 350 -1.77 31.57 -34.44
CA GLU A 350 -1.76 32.14 -35.79
C GLU A 350 -2.29 33.58 -35.81
N ASP A 351 -3.25 33.90 -34.94
CA ASP A 351 -3.91 35.21 -34.85
C ASP A 351 -3.10 36.26 -34.07
N VAL A 352 -1.83 35.99 -33.77
CA VAL A 352 -0.95 36.89 -33.00
C VAL A 352 0.06 37.55 -33.92
N GLU A 353 0.13 38.89 -33.86
CA GLU A 353 1.02 39.69 -34.70
C GLU A 353 2.48 39.25 -34.58
N LYS A 354 3.18 39.32 -35.72
CA LYS A 354 4.58 38.93 -35.80
C LYS A 354 5.43 39.84 -34.91
N GLY A 355 6.04 39.27 -33.87
CA GLY A 355 6.84 40.00 -32.87
C GLY A 355 6.25 39.96 -31.46
N GLN A 356 5.00 39.56 -31.30
CA GLN A 356 4.41 39.26 -30.00
C GLN A 356 4.67 37.80 -29.58
N PRO A 357 4.74 37.50 -28.26
CA PRO A 357 4.89 36.14 -27.75
C PRO A 357 3.75 35.23 -28.22
N ARG A 358 4.08 34.17 -28.94
CA ARG A 358 3.09 33.25 -29.50
C ARG A 358 3.44 31.78 -29.44
N HIS A 359 4.69 31.43 -29.13
CA HIS A 359 5.16 30.04 -29.19
C HIS A 359 5.25 29.40 -27.80
N PHE A 360 4.63 28.23 -27.63
CA PHE A 360 4.82 27.40 -26.45
C PHE A 360 5.14 25.95 -26.82
N THR A 361 5.68 25.24 -25.84
CA THR A 361 6.02 23.83 -25.95
C THR A 361 5.56 23.07 -24.73
N PHE A 362 5.16 21.81 -24.93
CA PHE A 362 4.93 20.89 -23.83
C PHE A 362 5.43 19.50 -24.17
N ALA A 363 5.74 18.73 -23.14
CA ALA A 363 6.02 17.30 -23.22
C ALA A 363 5.34 16.62 -22.01
N VAL A 364 5.05 15.33 -22.14
CA VAL A 364 4.35 14.57 -21.11
C VAL A 364 5.06 13.24 -20.87
N SER A 365 5.28 12.94 -19.60
CA SER A 365 5.78 11.66 -19.10
C SER A 365 4.77 11.09 -18.09
N LEU A 366 4.75 9.76 -17.95
CA LEU A 366 4.07 9.12 -16.83
C LEU A 366 4.95 9.19 -15.58
N ARG A 367 4.38 9.13 -14.38
CA ARG A 367 5.20 8.91 -13.19
C ARG A 367 5.85 7.52 -13.24
N GLN A 368 7.06 7.40 -12.68
CA GLN A 368 7.78 6.13 -12.62
C GLN A 368 6.97 5.00 -11.95
N ASP A 369 6.25 5.32 -10.87
CA ASP A 369 5.40 4.38 -10.14
C ASP A 369 4.09 4.04 -10.88
N ALA A 370 3.75 4.81 -11.92
CA ALA A 370 2.58 4.59 -12.76
C ALA A 370 2.85 3.68 -13.97
N LEU A 371 4.11 3.45 -14.31
CA LEU A 371 4.48 2.60 -15.43
C LEU A 371 4.19 1.13 -15.11
N ARG A 372 3.45 0.47 -16.00
CA ARG A 372 3.34 -0.98 -16.01
C ARG A 372 4.63 -1.63 -16.51
N ARG A 373 5.62 -1.71 -15.63
CA ARG A 373 6.85 -2.48 -15.83
C ARG A 373 6.75 -3.80 -15.08
N GLY A 374 7.49 -4.79 -15.55
CA GLY A 374 7.71 -5.97 -14.75
C GLY A 374 8.45 -5.59 -13.48
N HIS A 375 8.25 -6.38 -12.44
CA HIS A 375 8.73 -6.07 -11.11
C HIS A 375 9.27 -7.32 -10.44
N ILE A 376 10.34 -7.17 -9.66
CA ILE A 376 10.93 -8.26 -8.89
C ILE A 376 10.71 -8.01 -7.41
N SER A 377 9.94 -8.86 -6.75
CA SER A 377 9.78 -8.83 -5.30
C SER A 377 10.65 -9.91 -4.65
N ILE A 378 11.63 -9.49 -3.86
CA ILE A 378 12.43 -10.39 -3.02
C ILE A 378 11.64 -10.60 -1.73
N VAL A 379 11.07 -11.79 -1.56
CA VAL A 379 10.11 -12.06 -0.49
C VAL A 379 10.68 -13.04 0.53
N GLY A 380 10.62 -12.64 1.81
CA GLY A 380 10.86 -13.53 2.94
C GLY A 380 9.77 -14.58 3.08
N ALA A 381 10.14 -15.83 2.81
CA ALA A 381 9.28 -17.00 2.89
C ALA A 381 8.89 -17.38 4.33
N GLY A 382 9.56 -16.81 5.32
CA GLY A 382 9.45 -17.26 6.70
C GLY A 382 10.28 -18.53 6.97
N PRO A 383 10.18 -19.09 8.19
CA PRO A 383 11.09 -20.13 8.65
C PRO A 383 10.72 -21.54 8.17
N GLY A 384 9.54 -21.73 7.58
CA GLY A 384 9.05 -23.03 7.11
C GLY A 384 7.55 -23.05 6.87
N ASP A 385 6.77 -22.89 7.93
CA ASP A 385 5.30 -22.93 7.85
C ASP A 385 4.79 -21.86 6.87
N PRO A 386 4.02 -22.24 5.82
CA PRO A 386 3.40 -21.29 4.91
C PRO A 386 2.47 -20.27 5.57
N GLY A 387 2.00 -20.51 6.81
CA GLY A 387 1.24 -19.55 7.61
C GLY A 387 2.09 -18.44 8.24
N LEU A 388 3.43 -18.56 8.21
CA LEU A 388 4.38 -17.57 8.73
C LEU A 388 4.98 -16.66 7.64
N VAL A 389 4.57 -16.83 6.38
CA VAL A 389 4.80 -15.79 5.36
C VAL A 389 3.96 -14.56 5.72
N THR A 390 4.48 -13.37 5.43
CA THR A 390 3.69 -12.14 5.64
C THR A 390 2.49 -12.11 4.71
N VAL A 391 1.42 -11.39 5.10
CA VAL A 391 0.25 -11.18 4.24
C VAL A 391 0.66 -10.62 2.88
N ARG A 392 1.54 -9.59 2.87
CA ARG A 392 2.10 -9.03 1.63
C ARG A 392 2.89 -10.05 0.83
N GLY A 393 3.70 -10.89 1.48
CA GLY A 393 4.46 -11.94 0.81
C GLY A 393 3.57 -12.95 0.11
N ARG A 394 2.49 -13.39 0.78
CA ARG A 394 1.49 -14.29 0.18
C ARG A 394 0.79 -13.65 -1.02
N GLU A 395 0.31 -12.41 -0.87
CA GLU A 395 -0.37 -11.67 -1.94
C GLU A 395 0.50 -11.56 -3.20
N LEU A 396 1.81 -11.33 -3.03
CA LEU A 396 2.75 -11.26 -4.15
C LEU A 396 2.97 -12.63 -4.80
N ILE A 397 3.04 -13.71 -4.02
CA ILE A 397 3.15 -15.08 -4.57
C ILE A 397 1.90 -15.41 -5.40
N GLU A 398 0.70 -15.08 -4.90
CA GLU A 398 -0.58 -15.29 -5.59
C GLU A 398 -0.60 -14.53 -6.93
N ALA A 399 -0.10 -13.30 -6.97
CA ALA A 399 -0.08 -12.47 -8.19
C ALA A 399 1.10 -12.73 -9.15
N ALA A 400 2.11 -13.52 -8.76
CA ALA A 400 3.35 -13.64 -9.53
C ALA A 400 3.22 -14.48 -10.80
N ASP A 401 3.73 -13.99 -11.93
CA ASP A 401 3.90 -14.78 -13.16
C ASP A 401 5.06 -15.77 -13.08
N LEU A 402 6.07 -15.48 -12.24
CA LEU A 402 7.23 -16.32 -11.97
C LEU A 402 7.50 -16.36 -10.48
N VAL A 403 7.51 -17.56 -9.90
CA VAL A 403 7.96 -17.80 -8.51
C VAL A 403 9.27 -18.57 -8.56
N LEU A 404 10.38 -17.89 -8.29
CA LEU A 404 11.72 -18.47 -8.23
C LEU A 404 12.12 -18.65 -6.76
N TYR A 405 12.08 -19.88 -6.24
CA TYR A 405 12.32 -20.15 -4.82
C TYR A 405 13.64 -20.87 -4.55
N ALA A 406 14.26 -20.59 -3.40
CA ALA A 406 15.45 -21.30 -2.94
C ALA A 406 15.08 -22.71 -2.44
N GLY A 407 14.90 -23.67 -3.36
CA GLY A 407 14.34 -25.00 -3.03
C GLY A 407 15.15 -25.88 -2.07
N SER A 408 16.37 -25.49 -1.71
CA SER A 408 17.13 -26.13 -0.62
C SER A 408 16.71 -25.68 0.77
N LEU A 409 16.00 -24.55 0.90
CA LEU A 409 15.73 -23.85 2.17
C LEU A 409 14.29 -23.33 2.32
N VAL A 410 13.52 -23.30 1.23
CA VAL A 410 12.11 -22.91 1.21
C VAL A 410 11.27 -24.15 0.88
N PRO A 411 10.27 -24.51 1.71
CA PRO A 411 9.44 -25.67 1.44
C PRO A 411 8.55 -25.44 0.21
N GLU A 412 8.38 -26.50 -0.59
CA GLU A 412 7.58 -26.47 -1.82
C GLU A 412 6.13 -26.06 -1.58
N LYS A 413 5.57 -26.42 -0.41
CA LYS A 413 4.20 -26.08 0.01
C LYS A 413 3.91 -24.57 -0.05
N LEU A 414 4.92 -23.71 0.14
CA LEU A 414 4.72 -22.26 0.03
C LEU A 414 4.44 -21.81 -1.42
N THR A 415 4.90 -22.58 -2.41
CA THR A 415 4.68 -22.28 -3.82
C THR A 415 3.27 -22.63 -4.30
N GLU A 416 2.50 -23.39 -3.52
CA GLU A 416 1.10 -23.74 -3.82
C GLU A 416 0.17 -22.51 -3.80
N TYR A 417 0.60 -21.39 -3.23
CA TYR A 417 -0.12 -20.12 -3.32
C TYR A 417 -0.06 -19.48 -4.71
N ALA A 418 0.85 -19.92 -5.60
CA ALA A 418 0.95 -19.34 -6.93
C ALA A 418 -0.31 -19.61 -7.77
N HIS A 419 -0.80 -18.60 -8.50
CA HIS A 419 -1.98 -18.77 -9.34
C HIS A 419 -1.73 -19.72 -10.53
N ALA A 420 -2.84 -20.23 -11.09
CA ALA A 420 -2.79 -21.07 -12.29
C ALA A 420 -2.24 -20.27 -13.49
N GLY A 421 -1.10 -20.70 -14.04
CA GLY A 421 -0.40 -20.00 -15.12
C GLY A 421 0.94 -19.41 -14.72
N ALA A 422 1.20 -19.29 -13.41
CA ALA A 422 2.50 -18.93 -12.87
C ALA A 422 3.55 -20.00 -13.19
N LEU A 423 4.75 -19.57 -13.58
CA LEU A 423 5.92 -20.45 -13.69
C LEU A 423 6.59 -20.58 -12.32
N VAL A 424 6.50 -21.75 -11.68
CA VAL A 424 7.21 -22.04 -10.43
C VAL A 424 8.51 -22.80 -10.72
N ARG A 425 9.64 -22.29 -10.19
CA ARG A 425 10.98 -22.88 -10.39
C ARG A 425 11.83 -22.84 -9.13
N SER A 426 12.48 -23.97 -8.83
CA SER A 426 13.53 -24.02 -7.82
C SER A 426 14.84 -23.47 -8.38
N SER A 427 15.52 -22.62 -7.62
CA SER A 427 16.85 -22.11 -7.95
C SER A 427 17.99 -22.98 -7.42
N ALA A 428 17.69 -24.14 -6.81
CA ALA A 428 18.71 -24.93 -6.09
C ALA A 428 19.85 -25.43 -6.99
N SER A 429 19.60 -25.60 -8.29
CA SER A 429 20.57 -26.05 -9.29
C SER A 429 21.06 -24.94 -10.22
N MET A 430 20.66 -23.68 -9.99
CA MET A 430 20.92 -22.57 -10.91
C MET A 430 22.10 -21.72 -10.45
N SER A 431 22.93 -21.24 -11.38
CA SER A 431 23.86 -20.14 -11.11
C SER A 431 23.11 -18.83 -10.88
N LEU A 432 23.81 -17.81 -10.37
CA LEU A 432 23.19 -16.50 -10.14
C LEU A 432 22.84 -15.81 -11.47
N GLU A 433 23.69 -15.96 -12.47
CA GLU A 433 23.50 -15.43 -13.83
C GLU A 433 22.30 -16.08 -14.53
N GLU A 434 22.10 -17.39 -14.36
CA GLU A 434 20.91 -18.09 -14.89
C GLU A 434 19.62 -17.59 -14.22
N GLN A 435 19.68 -17.30 -12.90
CA GLN A 435 18.55 -16.72 -12.16
C GLN A 435 18.23 -15.32 -12.69
N PHE A 436 19.25 -14.48 -12.89
CA PHE A 436 19.11 -13.14 -13.43
C PHE A 436 18.46 -13.13 -14.81
N GLU A 437 18.95 -13.94 -15.74
CA GLU A 437 18.39 -13.98 -17.10
C GLU A 437 16.94 -14.48 -17.12
N LEU A 438 16.61 -15.46 -16.26
CA LEU A 438 15.24 -15.93 -16.09
C LEU A 438 14.31 -14.80 -15.59
N MET A 439 14.70 -14.09 -14.53
CA MET A 439 13.91 -13.00 -13.97
C MET A 439 13.79 -11.84 -14.98
N LYS A 440 14.87 -11.48 -15.68
CA LYS A 440 14.93 -10.46 -16.73
C LYS A 440 13.89 -10.68 -17.81
N ARG A 441 13.82 -11.90 -18.36
CA ARG A 441 12.89 -12.27 -19.42
C ARG A 441 11.42 -12.07 -19.02
N PHE A 442 11.06 -12.26 -17.75
CA PHE A 442 9.72 -12.00 -17.27
C PHE A 442 9.51 -10.50 -17.08
N CYS A 443 10.43 -9.84 -16.38
CA CYS A 443 10.36 -8.43 -16.09
C CYS A 443 10.25 -7.55 -17.36
N LEU A 444 11.03 -7.85 -18.40
CA LEU A 444 10.99 -7.14 -19.69
C LEU A 444 9.65 -7.29 -20.44
N ARG A 445 8.84 -8.31 -20.10
CA ARG A 445 7.49 -8.52 -20.65
C ARG A 445 6.40 -7.90 -19.78
N GLY A 446 6.75 -7.06 -18.80
CA GLY A 446 5.77 -6.45 -17.90
C GLY A 446 5.31 -7.37 -16.75
N LYS A 447 5.89 -8.57 -16.62
CA LYS A 447 5.41 -9.60 -15.69
C LYS A 447 5.94 -9.44 -14.27
N GLN A 448 5.16 -9.90 -13.29
CA GLN A 448 5.54 -9.90 -11.88
C GLN A 448 6.39 -11.13 -11.54
N VAL A 449 7.49 -10.92 -10.84
CA VAL A 449 8.46 -11.95 -10.46
C VAL A 449 8.61 -11.94 -8.95
N VAL A 450 8.46 -13.10 -8.32
CA VAL A 450 8.75 -13.29 -6.90
C VAL A 450 9.99 -14.16 -6.74
N ARG A 451 10.96 -13.65 -5.99
CA ARG A 451 12.16 -14.37 -5.57
C ARG A 451 12.03 -14.74 -4.09
N LEU A 452 11.73 -16.00 -3.80
CA LEU A 452 11.52 -16.48 -2.42
C LEU A 452 12.84 -16.86 -1.74
N HIS A 453 13.11 -16.20 -0.62
CA HIS A 453 14.24 -16.48 0.28
C HIS A 453 13.74 -17.00 1.62
N THR A 454 14.47 -17.94 2.22
CA THR A 454 14.13 -18.48 3.55
C THR A 454 14.23 -17.41 4.63
N GLY A 455 13.36 -17.47 5.64
CA GLY A 455 13.34 -16.54 6.76
C GLY A 455 13.08 -15.10 6.30
N ASP A 456 14.00 -14.21 6.67
CA ASP A 456 14.04 -12.83 6.22
C ASP A 456 15.20 -12.64 5.22
N PRO A 457 14.96 -12.06 4.03
CA PRO A 457 15.98 -11.95 2.99
C PRO A 457 17.15 -11.03 3.37
N CYS A 458 16.95 -10.10 4.31
CA CYS A 458 17.97 -9.18 4.79
C CYS A 458 18.92 -9.82 5.81
N ILE A 459 18.66 -11.06 6.26
CA ILE A 459 19.48 -11.79 7.23
C ILE A 459 20.11 -13.01 6.55
N TYR A 460 21.39 -12.89 6.17
CA TYR A 460 22.15 -13.95 5.48
C TYR A 460 21.50 -14.48 4.18
N GLY A 461 20.62 -13.71 3.55
CA GLY A 461 19.86 -14.12 2.37
C GLY A 461 20.61 -14.05 1.04
N ALA A 462 21.83 -13.49 1.02
CA ALA A 462 22.65 -13.27 -0.20
C ALA A 462 21.89 -12.54 -1.32
N ILE A 463 21.27 -11.41 -0.96
CA ILE A 463 20.49 -10.58 -1.88
C ILE A 463 21.28 -9.39 -2.43
N GLN A 464 22.47 -9.09 -1.90
CA GLN A 464 23.27 -7.92 -2.27
C GLN A 464 23.68 -7.95 -3.75
N GLU A 465 24.14 -9.11 -4.23
CA GLU A 465 24.52 -9.29 -5.62
C GLU A 465 23.32 -9.16 -6.56
N GLN A 466 22.13 -9.57 -6.10
CA GLN A 466 20.88 -9.43 -6.87
C GLN A 466 20.46 -7.97 -6.98
N ILE A 467 20.49 -7.23 -5.86
CA ILE A 467 20.22 -5.80 -5.81
C ILE A 467 21.14 -5.04 -6.77
N ALA A 468 22.46 -5.24 -6.66
CA ALA A 468 23.43 -4.56 -7.51
C ALA A 468 23.20 -4.85 -9.00
N TRP A 469 22.80 -6.09 -9.32
CA TRP A 469 22.49 -6.47 -10.69
C TRP A 469 21.18 -5.85 -11.19
N PHE A 470 20.12 -5.80 -10.38
CA PHE A 470 18.87 -5.14 -10.74
C PHE A 470 19.06 -3.64 -10.98
N GLU A 471 19.81 -2.96 -10.12
CA GLU A 471 20.13 -1.53 -10.26
C GLU A 471 20.93 -1.26 -11.54
N ALA A 472 21.96 -2.06 -11.82
CA ALA A 472 22.78 -1.92 -13.02
C ALA A 472 21.99 -2.12 -14.33
N HIS A 473 20.86 -2.83 -14.28
CA HIS A 473 20.01 -3.12 -15.44
C HIS A 473 18.69 -2.33 -15.46
N GLY A 474 18.50 -1.39 -14.53
CA GLY A 474 17.28 -0.59 -14.44
C GLY A 474 16.02 -1.43 -14.18
N MET A 475 16.15 -2.52 -13.45
CA MET A 475 15.06 -3.45 -13.14
C MET A 475 14.37 -3.05 -11.83
N PRO A 476 13.07 -2.72 -11.84
CA PRO A 476 12.34 -2.38 -10.62
C PRO A 476 12.27 -3.56 -9.66
N TYR A 477 12.57 -3.31 -8.38
CA TYR A 477 12.51 -4.33 -7.34
C TYR A 477 12.07 -3.78 -5.98
N ASP A 478 11.51 -4.64 -5.13
CA ASP A 478 11.24 -4.39 -3.72
C ASP A 478 11.68 -5.56 -2.85
N ILE A 479 11.83 -5.30 -1.55
CA ILE A 479 12.16 -6.32 -0.55
C ILE A 479 11.02 -6.39 0.47
N VAL A 480 10.40 -7.56 0.57
CA VAL A 480 9.38 -7.85 1.57
C VAL A 480 10.01 -8.61 2.72
N PRO A 481 10.04 -8.04 3.94
CA PRO A 481 10.62 -8.70 5.09
C PRO A 481 9.83 -9.96 5.47
N GLY A 482 10.50 -10.87 6.18
CA GLY A 482 9.96 -12.16 6.59
C GLY A 482 10.18 -12.47 8.06
N VAL A 483 9.51 -13.50 8.55
CA VAL A 483 9.75 -14.02 9.90
C VAL A 483 11.05 -14.85 9.88
N SER A 484 12.08 -14.38 10.58
CA SER A 484 13.37 -15.09 10.63
C SER A 484 13.34 -16.27 11.59
N SER A 485 14.24 -17.24 11.38
CA SER A 485 14.29 -18.46 12.18
C SER A 485 14.54 -18.22 13.67
N PHE A 486 15.18 -17.12 14.07
CA PHE A 486 15.39 -16.82 15.49
C PHE A 486 14.08 -16.46 16.21
N GLN A 487 13.14 -15.82 15.52
CA GLN A 487 11.81 -15.51 16.07
C GLN A 487 11.00 -16.80 16.20
N ALA A 488 11.07 -17.68 15.19
CA ALA A 488 10.49 -19.01 15.29
C ALA A 488 11.12 -19.85 16.40
N ALA A 489 12.43 -19.69 16.66
CA ALA A 489 13.11 -20.36 17.77
C ALA A 489 12.60 -19.86 19.11
N ALA A 490 12.45 -18.54 19.27
CA ALA A 490 11.88 -17.95 20.47
C ALA A 490 10.48 -18.52 20.75
N ALA A 491 9.62 -18.58 19.73
CA ALA A 491 8.30 -19.17 19.83
C ALA A 491 8.34 -20.68 20.17
N ALA A 492 9.14 -21.48 19.46
CA ALA A 492 9.26 -22.92 19.71
C ALA A 492 9.89 -23.25 21.08
N LEU A 493 10.74 -22.36 21.60
CA LEU A 493 11.31 -22.46 22.94
C LEU A 493 10.35 -21.94 24.03
N ASN A 494 9.19 -21.39 23.65
CA ASN A 494 8.29 -20.65 24.53
C ASN A 494 9.06 -19.61 25.34
N SER A 495 9.92 -18.82 24.70
CA SER A 495 10.74 -17.82 25.37
C SER A 495 10.77 -16.49 24.65
N GLN A 496 11.00 -15.43 25.42
CA GLN A 496 11.42 -14.14 24.90
C GLN A 496 12.95 -14.05 25.01
N PHE A 497 13.63 -13.63 23.95
CA PHE A 497 15.10 -13.56 23.94
C PHE A 497 15.66 -12.31 24.63
N THR A 498 14.78 -11.38 25.02
CA THR A 498 15.08 -10.24 25.90
C THR A 498 14.23 -10.35 27.17
N VAL A 499 14.87 -10.59 28.30
CA VAL A 499 14.23 -10.77 29.61
C VAL A 499 14.69 -9.64 30.55
N PRO A 500 13.76 -8.85 31.13
CA PRO A 500 14.10 -7.82 32.11
C PRO A 500 15.04 -8.34 33.19
N GLU A 501 16.05 -7.54 33.54
CA GLU A 501 17.05 -7.83 34.59
C GLU A 501 17.93 -9.07 34.35
N LYS A 502 17.78 -9.75 33.20
CA LYS A 502 18.63 -10.87 32.79
C LYS A 502 19.40 -10.59 31.51
N VAL A 503 18.71 -10.26 30.42
CA VAL A 503 19.32 -10.03 29.11
C VAL A 503 18.46 -9.09 28.27
N GLN A 504 19.06 -8.05 27.70
CA GLN A 504 18.36 -7.04 26.89
C GLN A 504 18.89 -6.98 25.46
N THR A 505 19.75 -7.92 25.09
CA THR A 505 20.46 -7.92 23.81
C THR A 505 20.32 -9.28 23.16
N ILE A 506 20.10 -9.26 21.84
CA ILE A 506 20.13 -10.43 20.98
C ILE A 506 21.28 -10.24 20.00
N ILE A 507 22.16 -11.23 19.90
CA ILE A 507 23.24 -11.26 18.91
C ILE A 507 22.86 -12.27 17.83
N LEU A 508 22.61 -11.79 16.61
CA LEU A 508 22.47 -12.64 15.43
C LEU A 508 23.84 -12.74 14.77
N THR A 509 24.39 -13.95 14.67
CA THR A 509 25.74 -14.15 14.14
C THR A 509 25.85 -15.49 13.41
N ARG A 510 27.03 -15.77 12.85
CA ARG A 510 27.42 -17.09 12.35
C ARG A 510 28.83 -17.41 12.84
N GLY A 511 29.11 -18.69 13.00
CA GLY A 511 30.43 -19.20 13.28
C GLY A 511 31.35 -19.17 12.07
N ASN A 512 32.63 -19.41 12.36
CA ASN A 512 33.65 -19.61 11.34
C ASN A 512 33.40 -20.94 10.64
N GLY A 513 32.94 -20.84 9.38
CA GLY A 513 32.83 -21.97 8.48
C GLY A 513 33.94 -21.94 7.42
N ARG A 514 33.60 -22.34 6.19
CA ARG A 514 34.50 -22.20 5.03
C ARG A 514 34.83 -20.74 4.70
N THR A 515 33.91 -19.84 4.99
CA THR A 515 34.09 -18.39 4.80
C THR A 515 34.39 -17.75 6.15
N PRO A 516 35.53 -17.07 6.33
CA PRO A 516 35.86 -16.41 7.58
C PRO A 516 34.84 -15.29 7.90
N VAL A 517 34.64 -14.99 9.18
CA VAL A 517 33.97 -13.74 9.61
C VAL A 517 34.99 -12.61 9.72
N PRO A 518 34.58 -11.33 9.63
CA PRO A 518 35.46 -10.20 9.95
C PRO A 518 36.10 -10.36 11.33
N GLU A 519 37.34 -9.88 11.50
CA GLU A 519 38.11 -10.09 12.73
C GLU A 519 37.39 -9.62 14.01
N LYS A 520 36.60 -8.55 13.90
CA LYS A 520 35.82 -7.97 15.01
C LYS A 520 34.53 -8.74 15.34
N GLU A 521 34.15 -9.69 14.50
CA GLU A 521 32.89 -10.46 14.61
C GLU A 521 33.14 -11.93 15.00
N ARG A 522 34.34 -12.25 15.49
CA ARG A 522 34.64 -13.59 16.03
C ARG A 522 33.68 -13.92 17.18
N LEU A 523 33.23 -15.17 17.25
CA LEU A 523 32.24 -15.59 18.25
C LEU A 523 32.70 -15.30 19.68
N ARG A 524 33.98 -15.54 20.00
CA ARG A 524 34.57 -15.22 21.32
C ARG A 524 34.35 -13.75 21.73
N ASP A 525 34.52 -12.82 20.79
CA ASP A 525 34.50 -11.39 21.07
C ASP A 525 33.05 -10.92 21.29
N LEU A 526 32.11 -11.52 20.55
CA LEU A 526 30.67 -11.31 20.74
C LEU A 526 30.15 -11.95 22.04
N ALA A 527 30.71 -13.10 22.43
CA ALA A 527 30.30 -13.87 23.60
C ALA A 527 30.53 -13.13 24.94
N ARG A 528 31.48 -12.19 24.98
CA ARG A 528 31.75 -11.33 26.13
C ARG A 528 30.53 -10.59 26.66
N ALA A 529 29.60 -10.23 25.77
CA ALA A 529 28.37 -9.54 26.16
C ALA A 529 27.42 -10.43 26.98
N ARG A 530 27.62 -11.76 26.95
CA ARG A 530 26.73 -12.77 27.55
C ARG A 530 25.24 -12.60 27.21
N ALA A 531 24.99 -12.02 26.03
CA ALA A 531 23.67 -11.80 25.48
C ALA A 531 23.02 -13.11 25.03
N THR A 532 21.75 -13.07 24.63
CA THR A 532 21.14 -14.21 23.94
C THR A 532 21.71 -14.27 22.54
N MET A 533 22.38 -15.36 22.18
CA MET A 533 23.05 -15.51 20.89
C MET A 533 22.32 -16.51 20.01
N CYS A 534 22.02 -16.11 18.78
CA CYS A 534 21.42 -16.95 17.75
C CYS A 534 22.45 -17.13 16.63
N ILE A 535 22.97 -18.35 16.48
CA ILE A 535 24.10 -18.67 15.61
C ILE A 535 23.60 -19.46 14.40
N PHE A 536 23.63 -18.81 13.26
CA PHE A 536 23.21 -19.35 11.96
C PHE A 536 24.36 -20.12 11.29
N LEU A 537 24.04 -21.03 10.37
CA LEU A 537 25.00 -21.67 9.45
C LEU A 537 26.20 -22.36 10.13
N SER A 538 26.06 -22.83 11.37
CA SER A 538 27.21 -23.22 12.21
C SER A 538 27.18 -24.61 12.81
N ALA A 539 26.11 -25.39 12.58
CA ALA A 539 25.96 -26.71 13.18
C ALA A 539 27.07 -27.70 12.77
N GLU A 540 27.59 -27.60 11.54
CA GLU A 540 28.74 -28.42 11.09
C GLU A 540 30.02 -28.14 11.90
N TRP A 541 30.15 -26.95 12.49
CA TRP A 541 31.31 -26.51 13.28
C TRP A 541 31.00 -26.42 14.78
N ALA A 542 30.05 -27.23 15.28
CA ALA A 542 29.58 -27.16 16.67
C ALA A 542 30.72 -27.32 17.71
N ASP A 543 31.73 -28.15 17.46
CA ASP A 543 32.90 -28.29 18.35
C ASP A 543 33.73 -27.00 18.47
N GLN A 544 33.85 -26.24 17.38
CA GLN A 544 34.52 -24.94 17.41
C GLN A 544 33.66 -23.90 18.10
N VAL A 545 32.36 -23.85 17.77
CA VAL A 545 31.40 -22.94 18.40
C VAL A 545 31.38 -23.14 19.92
N GLN A 546 31.27 -24.39 20.40
CA GLN A 546 31.28 -24.70 21.83
C GLN A 546 32.57 -24.19 22.49
N ARG A 547 33.74 -24.52 21.94
CA ARG A 547 35.03 -24.09 22.50
C ARG A 547 35.18 -22.57 22.57
N GLU A 548 34.80 -21.84 21.52
CA GLU A 548 34.90 -20.38 21.50
C GLU A 548 33.93 -19.72 22.49
N LEU A 549 32.74 -20.30 22.70
CA LEU A 549 31.76 -19.76 23.63
C LEU A 549 32.11 -20.08 25.09
N GLU A 550 32.69 -21.25 25.39
CA GLU A 550 33.13 -21.65 26.73
C GLU A 550 34.26 -20.77 27.30
N GLU A 551 34.96 -20.00 26.45
CA GLU A 551 35.92 -18.99 26.90
C GLU A 551 35.22 -17.87 27.71
N GLU A 552 33.95 -17.57 27.43
CA GLU A 552 33.24 -16.41 27.98
C GLU A 552 31.91 -16.76 28.69
N TYR A 553 31.20 -17.81 28.24
CA TYR A 553 29.98 -18.34 28.86
C TYR A 553 30.29 -19.54 29.77
N PRO A 554 29.62 -19.65 30.93
CA PRO A 554 29.67 -20.87 31.73
C PRO A 554 29.25 -22.12 30.93
N PRO A 555 29.87 -23.30 31.16
CA PRO A 555 29.46 -24.54 30.53
C PRO A 555 27.99 -24.93 30.81
N THR A 556 27.43 -24.45 31.92
CA THR A 556 26.03 -24.65 32.32
C THR A 556 25.06 -23.70 31.62
N THR A 557 25.54 -22.77 30.79
CA THR A 557 24.66 -21.82 30.09
C THR A 557 23.67 -22.59 29.21
N PRO A 558 22.36 -22.28 29.30
CA PRO A 558 21.36 -22.96 28.50
C PRO A 558 21.62 -22.83 26.99
N VAL A 559 21.44 -23.93 26.26
CA VAL A 559 21.51 -23.98 24.80
C VAL A 559 20.34 -24.73 24.20
N ALA A 560 20.02 -24.39 22.95
CA ALA A 560 19.08 -25.13 22.13
C ALA A 560 19.63 -25.34 20.72
N VAL A 561 19.52 -26.57 20.22
CA VAL A 561 19.74 -26.93 18.82
C VAL A 561 18.36 -27.03 18.16
N CYS A 562 18.08 -26.13 17.23
CA CYS A 562 16.77 -25.99 16.61
C CYS A 562 16.84 -26.36 15.13
N TYR A 563 16.26 -27.49 14.75
CA TYR A 563 16.24 -27.99 13.37
C TYR A 563 14.89 -27.72 12.71
N ARG A 564 14.92 -27.13 11.51
CA ARG A 564 13.74 -26.89 10.66
C ARG A 564 12.53 -26.35 11.44
N LEU A 565 12.76 -25.26 12.16
CA LEU A 565 11.72 -24.59 12.96
C LEU A 565 10.49 -24.26 12.11
N SER A 566 9.30 -24.57 12.62
CA SER A 566 7.99 -24.47 11.96
C SER A 566 7.71 -25.45 10.80
N TRP A 567 8.64 -26.34 10.46
CA TRP A 567 8.35 -27.42 9.52
C TRP A 567 7.64 -28.57 10.23
N ASP A 568 6.95 -29.42 9.47
CA ASP A 568 6.25 -30.60 9.99
C ASP A 568 7.19 -31.56 10.77
N ASP A 569 8.48 -31.58 10.42
CA ASP A 569 9.50 -32.42 11.06
C ASP A 569 10.45 -31.65 12.00
N GLN A 570 10.02 -30.48 12.49
CA GLN A 570 10.75 -29.68 13.47
C GLN A 570 11.25 -30.53 14.64
N GLN A 571 12.51 -30.33 15.03
CA GLN A 571 13.08 -30.93 16.24
C GLN A 571 13.88 -29.90 17.02
N VAL A 572 13.77 -29.95 18.35
CA VAL A 572 14.46 -29.04 19.27
C VAL A 572 15.10 -29.86 20.38
N TRP A 573 16.42 -29.77 20.49
CA TRP A 573 17.18 -30.34 21.60
C TRP A 573 17.59 -29.22 22.54
N ARG A 574 17.36 -29.40 23.84
CA ARG A 574 17.73 -28.44 24.89
C ARG A 574 18.77 -29.07 25.80
N GLY A 575 19.75 -28.28 26.22
CA GLY A 575 20.80 -28.74 27.10
C GLY A 575 21.65 -27.57 27.60
N GLU A 576 22.90 -27.86 27.92
CA GLU A 576 23.86 -26.89 28.42
C GLU A 576 25.02 -26.75 27.42
N LEU A 577 25.70 -25.60 27.43
CA LEU A 577 26.78 -25.27 26.50
C LEU A 577 27.86 -26.35 26.45
N GLY A 578 28.22 -26.95 27.59
CA GLY A 578 29.19 -28.04 27.70
C GLY A 578 28.83 -29.31 26.91
N SER A 579 27.56 -29.45 26.50
CA SER A 579 27.05 -30.58 25.73
C SER A 579 26.67 -30.24 24.28
N LEU A 580 26.84 -28.99 23.83
CA LEU A 580 26.37 -28.51 22.53
C LEU A 580 26.85 -29.38 21.36
N ALA A 581 28.14 -29.67 21.28
CA ALA A 581 28.72 -30.45 20.18
C ALA A 581 28.29 -31.92 20.22
N ALA A 582 28.05 -32.48 21.41
CA ALA A 582 27.48 -33.82 21.54
C ALA A 582 26.02 -33.84 21.05
N MET A 583 25.20 -32.87 21.47
CA MET A 583 23.81 -32.74 21.03
C MET A 583 23.67 -32.63 19.51
N VAL A 584 24.52 -31.82 18.87
CA VAL A 584 24.50 -31.69 17.41
C VAL A 584 24.87 -33.01 16.73
N ARG A 585 25.89 -33.73 17.22
CA ARG A 585 26.26 -35.06 16.68
C ARG A 585 25.16 -36.09 16.85
N GLU A 586 24.54 -36.15 18.03
CA GLU A 586 23.43 -37.07 18.33
C GLU A 586 22.18 -36.76 17.49
N SER A 587 21.91 -35.49 17.21
CA SER A 587 20.81 -35.10 16.32
C SER A 587 20.99 -35.60 14.88
N GLY A 588 22.24 -35.80 14.44
CA GLY A 588 22.58 -36.08 13.05
C GLY A 588 22.22 -34.94 12.07
N LYS A 589 21.92 -33.73 12.56
CA LYS A 589 21.48 -32.58 11.74
C LYS A 589 22.57 -31.53 11.65
N THR A 590 22.97 -31.20 10.43
CA THR A 590 24.01 -30.18 10.16
C THR A 590 23.53 -29.05 9.25
N ARG A 591 22.37 -29.20 8.60
CA ARG A 591 21.77 -28.20 7.70
C ARG A 591 20.43 -27.71 8.25
N THR A 592 20.10 -26.44 7.99
CA THR A 592 18.83 -25.83 8.46
C THR A 592 18.67 -25.93 9.98
N VAL A 593 19.80 -25.74 10.68
CA VAL A 593 19.90 -25.73 12.14
C VAL A 593 20.24 -24.31 12.60
N LEU A 594 19.52 -23.83 13.59
CA LEU A 594 19.85 -22.63 14.36
C LEU A 594 20.28 -23.06 15.76
N LEU A 595 21.42 -22.54 16.23
CA LEU A 595 21.85 -22.71 17.61
C LEU A 595 21.44 -21.47 18.41
N VAL A 596 20.83 -21.66 19.57
CA VAL A 596 20.48 -20.58 20.49
C VAL A 596 21.22 -20.80 21.80
N VAL A 597 21.89 -19.78 22.31
CA VAL A 597 22.69 -19.84 23.55
C VAL A 597 22.30 -18.66 24.44
N GLY A 598 22.04 -18.92 25.72
CA GLY A 598 21.88 -17.87 26.73
C GLY A 598 20.78 -18.10 27.74
N GLU A 599 20.84 -17.33 28.83
CA GLU A 599 19.97 -17.39 30.00
C GLU A 599 18.48 -17.12 29.71
N ALA A 600 18.16 -16.55 28.54
CA ALA A 600 16.78 -16.39 28.10
C ALA A 600 16.07 -17.74 27.91
N ILE A 601 16.79 -18.81 27.58
CA ILE A 601 16.19 -20.12 27.38
C ILE A 601 15.72 -20.66 28.75
N GLY A 602 14.40 -20.74 28.94
CA GLY A 602 13.80 -21.23 30.18
C GLY A 602 13.60 -20.19 31.30
N ALA A 603 13.88 -18.90 31.06
CA ALA A 603 13.57 -17.85 32.04
C ALA A 603 12.05 -17.62 32.18
N ARG A 604 11.55 -17.57 33.43
CA ARG A 604 10.10 -17.49 33.76
C ARG A 604 9.70 -16.50 34.85
N GLN A 605 10.63 -15.93 35.61
CA GLN A 605 10.33 -15.25 36.87
C GLN A 605 10.41 -13.70 36.81
N ASN A 606 10.86 -13.12 35.70
CA ASN A 606 11.09 -11.67 35.60
C ASN A 606 9.85 -10.95 35.01
N ARG A 607 9.25 -10.03 35.77
CA ARG A 607 8.08 -9.24 35.37
C ARG A 607 8.50 -7.89 34.76
N SER A 608 7.93 -7.54 33.61
CA SER A 608 8.16 -6.22 32.98
C SER A 608 7.41 -5.11 33.72
N LYS A 609 8.06 -3.94 33.89
CA LYS A 609 7.44 -2.72 34.43
C LYS A 609 6.43 -2.07 33.47
N LEU A 610 6.42 -2.45 32.19
CA LEU A 610 5.47 -1.92 31.19
C LEU A 610 4.02 -2.10 31.62
N TYR A 611 3.72 -3.22 32.29
CA TYR A 611 2.39 -3.56 32.79
C TYR A 611 2.27 -3.41 34.31
N ASP A 612 3.24 -2.74 34.95
CA ASP A 612 3.17 -2.46 36.38
C ASP A 612 2.10 -1.38 36.61
N PRO A 613 1.12 -1.62 37.51
CA PRO A 613 0.05 -0.65 37.78
C PRO A 613 0.58 0.67 38.38
N HIS A 614 1.77 0.66 38.96
CA HIS A 614 2.42 1.83 39.55
C HIS A 614 3.33 2.58 38.55
N PHE A 615 3.43 2.10 37.31
CA PHE A 615 4.24 2.72 36.27
C PHE A 615 3.39 3.57 35.32
N THR A 616 3.60 4.88 35.35
CA THR A 616 2.94 5.84 34.45
C THR A 616 3.63 5.84 33.08
N HIS A 617 2.84 5.83 32.01
CA HIS A 617 3.30 6.08 30.64
C HIS A 617 2.26 6.90 29.87
N GLY A 618 2.56 7.31 28.63
CA GLY A 618 1.74 8.27 27.86
C GLY A 618 0.28 7.88 27.60
N PHE A 619 -0.12 6.65 27.91
CA PHE A 619 -1.49 6.14 27.73
C PHE A 619 -2.14 5.66 29.03
N ARG A 620 -1.44 5.74 30.17
CA ARG A 620 -1.93 5.24 31.46
C ARG A 620 -1.23 5.95 32.62
N CYS A 621 -2.03 6.61 33.47
CA CYS A 621 -1.57 7.09 34.76
C CYS A 621 -1.44 5.91 35.74
N SER A 622 -0.40 5.93 36.59
CA SER A 622 -0.25 4.97 37.68
C SER A 622 -1.47 5.02 38.60
N SER A 623 -2.02 3.86 38.95
CA SER A 623 -3.02 3.79 40.02
C SER A 623 -2.32 4.10 41.35
N ARG A 624 -2.75 5.17 42.03
CA ARG A 624 -2.39 5.40 43.43
C ARG A 624 -3.06 4.32 44.26
N GLU A 625 -2.32 3.70 45.18
CA GLU A 625 -2.92 2.84 46.21
C GLU A 625 -3.88 3.69 47.08
N GLU A 626 -5.04 3.12 47.42
CA GLU A 626 -5.84 3.56 48.56
C GLU A 626 -5.20 3.09 49.87
#